data_AF-A0A3A9H763-F1
#
_entry.id   AF-A0A3A9H763-F1
#
_cell.length_a   1.000
_cell.length_b   1.000
_cell.length_c   1.000
_cell.angle_alpha   90.00
_cell.angle_beta   90.00
_cell.angle_gamma   90.00
#
_symmetry.space_group_name_H-M   'P 1'
#
loop_
_entity.id
_entity.type
_entity.pdbx_description
1 polymer ?
#
loop_
_entity_poly.entity_id
_entity_poly.type
_entity_poly.pdbx_seq_one_letter_code
_entity_poly.pdbx_strand_id
1 'polypeptide(L)'
;AVNPNDTVTFTSGDNITITRDDKNVTIATKADVNFNSVTANAFTAGGTSITDNGLVIHNGPSVTKAGIDAGNKKIANVAKGEVSQTSADAINGSQLWGVSSSVSNHFGGGSTVNSDGSISAPTYIIRGGTYHNVGDALSAVDTQFNNIYNNFGNVYNQMGELRGEIKTTGALGSALAGLKPMQY
;
A
#
# COMPACT_ATOMS: atom_id res chain seq x y z
N ALA A 1 -16.20 -35.21 -65.60
CA ALA A 1 -15.24 -36.34 -65.56
C ALA A 1 -14.02 -35.94 -66.35
N VAL A 2 -12.83 -36.41 -65.96
CA VAL A 2 -11.59 -36.21 -66.71
C VAL A 2 -11.51 -37.30 -67.78
N ASN A 3 -11.45 -36.93 -69.05
CA ASN A 3 -11.41 -37.86 -70.20
C ASN A 3 -9.97 -38.33 -70.48
N PRO A 4 -9.80 -39.41 -71.25
CA PRO A 4 -8.49 -39.79 -71.77
C PRO A 4 -7.83 -38.61 -72.49
N ASN A 5 -6.58 -38.31 -72.12
CA ASN A 5 -5.77 -37.18 -72.61
C ASN A 5 -6.12 -35.79 -72.05
N ASP A 6 -7.05 -35.66 -71.10
CA ASP A 6 -7.25 -34.40 -70.37
C ASP A 6 -6.06 -34.10 -69.45
N THR A 7 -5.75 -32.82 -69.27
CA THR A 7 -4.72 -32.35 -68.33
C THR A 7 -5.35 -31.96 -66.99
N VAL A 8 -4.80 -32.47 -65.88
CA VAL A 8 -5.16 -32.04 -64.52
C VAL A 8 -4.04 -31.14 -63.97
N THR A 9 -4.41 -29.96 -63.48
CA THR A 9 -3.45 -29.00 -62.89
C THR A 9 -3.54 -29.02 -61.37
N PHE A 10 -2.39 -28.97 -60.70
CA PHE A 10 -2.28 -28.81 -59.25
C PHE A 10 -1.54 -27.51 -58.96
N THR A 11 -2.20 -26.59 -58.26
CA THR A 11 -1.63 -25.27 -57.93
C THR A 11 -1.30 -25.23 -56.45
N SER A 12 -0.11 -24.74 -56.10
CA SER A 12 0.24 -24.45 -54.71
C SER A 12 -0.64 -23.32 -54.16
N GLY A 13 -1.05 -23.43 -52.90
CA GLY A 13 -1.76 -22.38 -52.19
C GLY A 13 -0.84 -21.58 -51.27
N ASP A 14 -1.44 -20.79 -50.39
CA ASP A 14 -0.68 -20.00 -49.41
C ASP A 14 0.06 -20.88 -48.41
N ASN A 15 -0.56 -21.97 -47.96
CA ASN A 15 0.01 -22.82 -46.90
C ASN A 15 0.54 -24.16 -47.40
N ILE A 16 0.20 -24.57 -48.62
CA ILE A 16 0.59 -25.87 -49.20
C ILE A 16 1.46 -25.64 -50.41
N THR A 17 2.64 -26.25 -50.38
CA THR A 17 3.58 -26.33 -51.50
C THR A 17 3.37 -27.66 -52.20
N ILE A 18 3.27 -27.61 -53.53
CA ILE A 18 3.17 -28.79 -54.40
C ILE A 18 4.33 -28.71 -55.39
N THR A 19 5.24 -29.69 -55.35
CA THR A 19 6.38 -29.82 -56.27
C THR A 19 6.34 -31.14 -57.00
N ARG A 20 6.87 -31.19 -58.22
CA ARG A 20 6.97 -32.42 -59.03
C ARG A 20 8.40 -32.66 -59.47
N ASP A 21 8.86 -33.91 -59.36
CA ASP A 21 10.16 -34.38 -59.85
C ASP A 21 9.99 -35.76 -60.52
N ASP A 22 10.20 -35.82 -61.84
CA ASP A 22 9.84 -36.94 -62.73
C ASP A 22 8.42 -37.49 -62.47
N LYS A 23 8.31 -38.66 -61.83
CA LYS A 23 7.05 -39.34 -61.51
C LYS A 23 6.57 -39.05 -60.08
N ASN A 24 7.35 -38.35 -59.27
CA ASN A 24 7.05 -38.03 -57.89
C ASN A 24 6.37 -36.66 -57.77
N VAL A 25 5.38 -36.57 -56.90
CA VAL A 25 4.75 -35.32 -56.49
C VAL A 25 4.89 -35.22 -54.96
N THR A 26 5.42 -34.11 -54.48
CA THR A 26 5.53 -33.82 -53.05
C THR A 26 4.50 -32.75 -52.69
N ILE A 27 3.72 -33.04 -51.65
CA ILE A 27 2.78 -32.10 -51.06
C ILE A 27 3.25 -31.87 -49.63
N ALA A 28 3.55 -30.62 -49.30
CA ALA A 28 4.05 -30.23 -47.99
C ALA A 28 3.38 -28.94 -47.52
N THR A 29 3.25 -28.77 -46.21
CA THR A 29 2.98 -27.45 -45.65
C THR A 29 4.21 -26.56 -45.83
N LYS A 30 4.01 -25.25 -45.98
CA LYS A 30 5.10 -24.29 -45.84
C LYS A 30 5.61 -24.27 -44.39
N ALA A 31 6.83 -23.79 -44.19
CA ALA A 31 7.40 -23.59 -42.84
C ALA A 31 6.54 -22.58 -42.04
N ASP A 32 6.16 -21.49 -42.71
CA ASP A 32 5.22 -20.52 -42.20
C ASP A 32 3.86 -20.74 -42.86
N VAL A 33 2.86 -21.09 -42.05
CA VAL A 33 1.47 -21.22 -42.48
C VAL A 33 0.67 -20.05 -41.91
N ASN A 34 -0.19 -19.45 -42.72
CA ASN A 34 -1.05 -18.35 -42.33
C ASN A 34 -2.52 -18.81 -42.31
N PHE A 35 -3.17 -18.66 -41.17
CA PHE A 35 -4.60 -18.90 -41.03
C PHE A 35 -5.27 -17.64 -40.49
N ASN A 36 -6.40 -17.25 -41.10
CA ASN A 36 -7.22 -16.18 -40.53
C ASN A 36 -7.89 -16.62 -39.21
N SER A 37 -8.23 -17.90 -39.09
CA SER A 37 -8.78 -18.51 -37.88
C SER A 37 -8.46 -20.00 -37.81
N VAL A 38 -8.42 -20.55 -36.59
CA VAL A 38 -8.24 -21.97 -36.33
C VAL A 38 -9.25 -22.38 -35.25
N THR A 39 -10.05 -23.41 -35.52
CA THR A 39 -10.92 -24.04 -34.50
C THR A 39 -10.22 -25.30 -34.01
N ALA A 40 -9.86 -25.33 -32.73
CA ALA A 40 -9.20 -26.47 -32.09
C ALA A 40 -9.73 -26.67 -30.67
N ASN A 41 -9.76 -27.90 -30.18
CA ASN A 41 -10.09 -28.20 -28.78
C ASN A 41 -8.99 -27.70 -27.82
N ALA A 42 -7.75 -27.75 -28.27
CA ALA A 42 -6.58 -27.25 -27.57
C ALA A 42 -5.53 -26.78 -28.58
N PHE A 43 -4.87 -25.66 -28.29
CA PHE A 43 -3.68 -25.20 -28.99
C PHE A 43 -2.50 -25.26 -28.03
N THR A 44 -1.50 -26.07 -28.37
CA THR A 44 -0.27 -26.23 -27.56
C THR A 44 0.92 -25.77 -28.38
N ALA A 45 1.67 -24.80 -27.85
CA ALA A 45 2.90 -24.30 -28.45
C ALA A 45 3.99 -24.24 -27.38
N GLY A 46 4.89 -25.22 -27.40
CA GLY A 46 5.88 -25.41 -26.34
C GLY A 46 5.20 -25.61 -24.98
N GLY A 47 5.54 -24.77 -24.00
CA GLY A 47 4.95 -24.79 -22.66
C GLY A 47 3.62 -24.05 -22.49
N THR A 48 3.07 -23.48 -23.57
CA THR A 48 1.81 -22.73 -23.54
C THR A 48 0.67 -23.58 -24.04
N SER A 49 -0.46 -23.56 -23.33
CA SER A 49 -1.71 -24.22 -23.70
C SER A 49 -2.85 -23.20 -23.73
N ILE A 50 -3.65 -23.23 -24.78
CA ILE A 50 -4.93 -22.51 -24.88
C ILE A 50 -6.02 -23.56 -25.06
N THR A 51 -6.93 -23.66 -24.09
CA THR A 51 -8.07 -24.58 -24.11
C THR A 51 -9.37 -23.83 -23.87
N ASP A 52 -10.48 -24.56 -23.76
CA ASP A 52 -11.78 -24.06 -23.32
C ASP A 52 -11.76 -23.37 -21.93
N ASN A 53 -10.72 -23.61 -21.13
CA ASN A 53 -10.54 -23.04 -19.80
C ASN A 53 -9.75 -21.72 -19.82
N GLY A 54 -9.00 -21.43 -20.89
CA GLY A 54 -8.20 -20.22 -21.05
C GLY A 54 -6.74 -20.48 -21.45
N LEU A 55 -5.87 -19.51 -21.16
CA LEU A 55 -4.43 -19.52 -21.43
C LEU A 55 -3.66 -19.98 -20.19
N VAL A 56 -2.77 -20.96 -20.35
CA VAL A 56 -1.85 -21.42 -19.30
C VAL A 56 -0.43 -21.49 -19.85
N ILE A 57 0.52 -20.88 -19.14
CA ILE A 57 1.96 -21.10 -19.34
C ILE A 57 2.43 -22.05 -18.25
N HIS A 58 2.98 -23.20 -18.61
CA HIS A 58 3.48 -24.19 -17.65
C HIS A 58 4.54 -23.58 -16.73
N ASN A 59 4.38 -23.71 -15.40
CA ASN A 59 5.20 -23.06 -14.36
C ASN A 59 5.27 -21.52 -14.46
N GLY A 60 4.23 -20.91 -15.05
CA GLY A 60 4.13 -19.49 -15.30
C GLY A 60 2.73 -18.92 -15.04
N PRO A 61 2.45 -17.71 -15.54
CA PRO A 61 1.15 -17.08 -15.42
C PRO A 61 0.04 -17.83 -16.17
N SER A 62 -1.20 -17.59 -15.76
CA SER A 62 -2.39 -18.07 -16.45
C SER A 62 -3.51 -17.04 -16.46
N VAL A 63 -4.37 -17.13 -17.48
CA VAL A 63 -5.62 -16.36 -17.60
C VAL A 63 -6.70 -17.38 -17.91
N THR A 64 -7.54 -17.69 -16.92
CA THR A 64 -8.57 -18.73 -17.03
C THR A 64 -9.93 -18.17 -16.66
N LYS A 65 -10.98 -19.01 -16.75
CA LYS A 65 -12.32 -18.68 -16.23
C LYS A 65 -12.32 -18.34 -14.74
N ALA A 66 -11.32 -18.80 -13.98
CA ALA A 66 -11.17 -18.48 -12.56
C ALA A 66 -10.52 -17.10 -12.31
N GLY A 67 -10.00 -16.45 -13.36
CA GLY A 67 -9.30 -15.18 -13.28
C GLY A 67 -7.84 -15.27 -13.73
N ILE A 68 -7.04 -14.33 -13.24
CA ILE A 68 -5.61 -14.19 -13.59
C ILE A 68 -4.77 -14.68 -12.42
N ASP A 69 -3.86 -15.60 -12.69
CA ASP A 69 -2.80 -16.00 -11.76
C ASP A 69 -1.45 -15.57 -12.33
N ALA A 70 -0.70 -14.76 -11.57
CA ALA A 70 0.63 -14.30 -11.96
C ALA A 70 1.73 -15.36 -11.79
N GLY A 71 1.42 -16.51 -11.19
CA GLY A 71 2.38 -17.60 -10.96
C GLY A 71 3.55 -17.17 -10.08
N ASN A 72 3.24 -16.44 -8.99
CA ASN A 72 4.21 -15.84 -8.06
C ASN A 72 5.26 -14.92 -8.72
N LYS A 73 4.94 -14.33 -9.88
CA LYS A 73 5.82 -13.37 -10.55
C LYS A 73 5.34 -11.95 -10.34
N LYS A 74 6.26 -10.99 -10.45
CA LYS A 74 5.93 -9.57 -10.42
C LYS A 74 5.15 -9.18 -11.68
N ILE A 75 4.06 -8.44 -11.51
CA ILE A 75 3.38 -7.73 -12.59
C ILE A 75 3.99 -6.33 -12.66
N ALA A 76 4.87 -6.10 -13.63
CA ALA A 76 5.53 -4.81 -13.84
C ALA A 76 4.78 -3.97 -14.89
N ASN A 77 5.14 -2.69 -15.00
CA ASN A 77 4.58 -1.73 -15.97
C ASN A 77 3.06 -1.50 -15.82
N VAL A 78 2.55 -1.64 -14.60
CA VAL A 78 1.18 -1.26 -14.26
C VAL A 78 1.11 0.26 -14.18
N ALA A 79 0.29 0.88 -15.04
CA ALA A 79 -0.01 2.30 -14.97
C ALA A 79 -0.64 2.67 -13.61
N LYS A 80 -0.69 3.95 -13.27
CA LYS A 80 -1.39 4.36 -12.04
C LYS A 80 -2.88 4.10 -12.23
N GLY A 81 -3.46 3.27 -11.37
CA GLY A 81 -4.90 3.02 -11.34
C GLY A 81 -5.65 4.19 -10.72
N GLU A 82 -6.95 4.30 -10.99
CA GLU A 82 -7.81 5.24 -10.27
C GLU A 82 -7.88 4.88 -8.78
N VAL A 83 -7.83 5.89 -7.89
CA VAL A 83 -8.05 5.70 -6.45
C VAL A 83 -9.36 6.39 -6.07
N SER A 84 -10.42 5.60 -6.00
CA SER A 84 -11.76 6.02 -5.61
C SER A 84 -12.50 4.87 -4.92
N GLN A 85 -13.63 5.16 -4.27
CA GLN A 85 -14.38 4.15 -3.51
C GLN A 85 -14.91 2.99 -4.37
N THR A 86 -15.05 3.21 -5.67
CA THR A 86 -15.61 2.26 -6.63
C THR A 86 -14.59 1.77 -7.67
N SER A 87 -13.32 2.16 -7.53
CA SER A 87 -12.28 1.76 -8.49
C SER A 87 -12.08 0.24 -8.49
N ALA A 88 -11.91 -0.32 -9.69
CA ALA A 88 -11.51 -1.70 -9.92
C ALA A 88 -10.10 -1.81 -10.54
N ASP A 89 -9.39 -0.68 -10.63
CA ASP A 89 -8.06 -0.64 -11.22
C ASP A 89 -7.01 -1.24 -10.29
N ALA A 90 -6.03 -1.90 -10.88
CA ALA A 90 -4.81 -2.25 -10.15
C ALA A 90 -4.02 -0.97 -9.84
N ILE A 91 -3.58 -0.82 -8.59
CA ILE A 91 -2.64 0.23 -8.18
C ILE A 91 -1.20 -0.25 -8.31
N ASN A 92 -0.28 0.69 -8.51
CA ASN A 92 1.16 0.38 -8.53
C ASN A 92 1.90 0.91 -7.30
N GLY A 93 3.17 0.51 -7.16
CA GLY A 93 4.01 0.90 -6.01
C GLY A 93 4.18 2.41 -5.83
N SER A 94 4.14 3.21 -6.90
CA SER A 94 4.26 4.68 -6.78
C SER A 94 3.06 5.32 -6.08
N GLN A 95 1.87 4.72 -6.19
CA GLN A 95 0.66 5.19 -5.51
C GLN A 95 0.71 4.86 -4.03
N LEU A 96 1.09 3.61 -3.69
CA LEU A 96 1.28 3.20 -2.30
C LEU A 96 2.37 4.04 -1.62
N TRP A 97 3.48 4.32 -2.30
CA TRP A 97 4.52 5.22 -1.82
C TRP A 97 3.99 6.62 -1.53
N GLY A 98 3.13 7.16 -2.40
CA GLY A 98 2.47 8.45 -2.17
C GLY A 98 1.64 8.47 -0.88
N VAL A 99 0.93 7.40 -0.58
CA VAL A 99 0.19 7.24 0.70
C VAL A 99 1.16 7.17 1.88
N SER A 100 2.19 6.33 1.83
CA SER A 100 3.20 6.22 2.90
C SER A 100 3.89 7.58 3.16
N SER A 101 4.20 8.33 2.11
CA SER A 101 4.81 9.65 2.22
C SER A 101 3.88 10.66 2.88
N SER A 102 2.60 10.64 2.53
CA SER A 102 1.60 11.49 3.19
C SER A 102 1.53 11.20 4.69
N VAL A 103 1.42 9.93 5.09
CA VAL A 103 1.34 9.54 6.50
C VAL A 103 2.62 9.91 7.26
N SER A 104 3.79 9.63 6.69
CA SER A 104 5.08 9.97 7.29
C SER A 104 5.22 11.47 7.55
N ASN A 105 4.80 12.32 6.59
CA ASN A 105 4.78 13.77 6.76
C ASN A 105 3.85 14.21 7.89
N HIS A 106 2.71 13.54 8.08
CA HIS A 106 1.77 13.86 9.16
C HIS A 106 2.31 13.47 10.55
N PHE A 107 3.11 12.41 10.65
CA PHE A 107 3.81 12.11 11.90
C PHE A 107 4.88 13.15 12.22
N GLY A 108 5.54 13.71 11.20
CA GLY A 108 6.66 14.63 11.41
C GLY A 108 7.75 13.97 12.25
N GLY A 109 8.41 14.73 13.14
CA GLY A 109 9.42 14.17 14.07
C GLY A 109 10.58 13.45 13.37
N GLY A 110 10.87 13.75 12.10
CA GLY A 110 11.88 13.06 11.31
C GLY A 110 11.45 11.69 10.76
N SER A 111 10.17 11.33 10.83
CA SER A 111 9.64 10.16 10.13
C SER A 111 9.87 10.29 8.61
N THR A 112 10.18 9.17 7.97
CA THR A 112 10.43 9.04 6.52
C THR A 112 9.82 7.76 5.97
N VAL A 113 9.71 7.66 4.64
CA VAL A 113 9.41 6.39 3.97
C VAL A 113 10.72 5.66 3.65
N ASN A 114 10.84 4.42 4.08
CA ASN A 114 11.98 3.54 3.81
C ASN A 114 11.93 2.98 2.38
N SER A 115 13.03 2.43 1.89
CA SER A 115 13.12 1.90 0.52
C SER A 115 12.13 0.77 0.21
N ASP A 116 11.63 0.06 1.22
CA ASP A 116 10.63 -0.99 1.09
C ASP A 116 9.18 -0.47 1.18
N GLY A 117 8.99 0.85 1.34
CA GLY A 117 7.69 1.50 1.46
C GLY A 117 7.14 1.58 2.89
N SER A 118 7.83 1.00 3.88
CA SER A 118 7.48 1.14 5.29
C SER A 118 7.77 2.55 5.80
N ILE A 119 7.12 2.95 6.91
CA ILE A 119 7.29 4.27 7.51
C ILE A 119 8.20 4.14 8.73
N SER A 120 9.26 4.94 8.80
CA SER A 120 10.14 5.01 9.97
C SER A 120 9.46 5.73 11.13
N ALA A 121 9.79 5.31 12.36
CA ALA A 121 9.21 5.91 13.55
C ALA A 121 9.58 7.40 13.67
N PRO A 122 8.66 8.28 14.08
CA PRO A 122 9.00 9.65 14.43
C PRO A 122 9.89 9.69 15.69
N THR A 123 10.43 10.86 15.98
CA THR A 123 11.13 11.17 17.22
C THR A 123 10.55 12.45 17.80
N TYR A 124 9.93 12.32 18.98
CA TYR A 124 9.41 13.44 19.76
C TYR A 124 10.22 13.59 21.05
N ILE A 125 10.58 14.82 21.39
CA ILE A 125 11.35 15.13 22.61
C ILE A 125 10.46 15.91 23.57
N ILE A 126 10.12 15.31 24.72
CA ILE A 126 9.31 15.94 25.77
C ILE A 126 10.12 15.98 27.07
N ARG A 127 10.52 17.18 27.50
CA ARG A 127 11.36 17.42 28.68
C ARG A 127 12.63 16.53 28.74
N GLY A 128 13.27 16.30 27.60
CA GLY A 128 14.48 15.48 27.50
C GLY A 128 14.22 13.97 27.38
N GLY A 129 12.98 13.50 27.55
CA GLY A 129 12.56 12.16 27.18
C GLY A 129 12.38 12.04 25.67
N THR A 130 12.74 10.89 25.09
CA THR A 130 12.63 10.59 23.66
C THR A 130 11.53 9.56 23.43
N TYR A 131 10.63 9.83 22.48
CA TYR A 131 9.45 9.01 22.21
C TYR A 131 9.30 8.76 20.71
N HIS A 132 8.92 7.54 20.33
CA HIS A 132 8.89 7.09 18.94
C HIS A 132 7.49 6.83 18.38
N ASN A 133 6.46 7.22 19.12
CA ASN A 133 5.08 7.22 18.66
C ASN A 133 4.30 8.32 19.38
N VAL A 134 3.14 8.66 18.81
CA VAL A 134 2.29 9.74 19.30
C VAL A 134 1.71 9.44 20.69
N GLY A 135 1.31 8.18 20.95
CA GLY A 135 0.68 7.78 22.21
C GLY A 135 1.59 8.00 23.40
N ASP A 136 2.83 7.52 23.33
CA ASP A 136 3.81 7.66 24.41
C ASP A 136 4.22 9.12 24.61
N ALA A 137 4.39 9.87 23.51
CA ALA A 137 4.69 11.30 23.58
C ALA A 137 3.56 12.09 24.27
N LEU A 138 2.30 11.80 23.95
CA LEU A 138 1.15 12.43 24.60
C LEU A 138 1.00 12.01 26.06
N SER A 139 1.26 10.74 26.40
CA SER A 139 1.29 10.28 27.80
C SER A 139 2.38 10.98 28.61
N ALA A 140 3.54 11.24 27.99
CA ALA A 140 4.59 12.03 28.61
C ALA A 140 4.15 13.47 28.87
N VAL A 141 3.49 14.12 27.90
CA VAL A 141 2.91 15.45 28.06
C VAL A 141 1.86 15.47 29.16
N ASP A 142 0.95 14.50 29.19
CA ASP A 142 -0.08 14.36 30.23
C ASP A 142 0.52 14.25 31.62
N THR A 143 1.56 13.43 31.78
CA THR A 143 2.33 13.35 33.03
C THR A 143 2.88 14.71 33.45
N GLN A 144 3.36 15.52 32.51
CA GLN A 144 3.84 16.87 32.83
C GLN A 144 2.73 17.81 33.26
N PHE A 145 1.55 17.72 32.64
CA PHE A 145 0.39 18.49 33.08
C PHE A 145 -0.08 18.08 34.47
N ASN A 146 -0.10 16.78 34.80
CA ASN A 146 -0.40 16.30 36.14
C ASN A 146 0.59 16.84 37.18
N ASN A 147 1.88 16.90 36.85
CA ASN A 147 2.89 17.50 37.73
C ASN A 147 2.64 19.00 37.95
N ILE A 148 2.31 19.74 36.90
CA ILE A 148 1.96 21.18 36.99
C ILE A 148 0.71 21.37 37.87
N TYR A 149 -0.32 20.56 37.64
CA TYR A 149 -1.56 20.58 38.42
C TYR A 149 -1.28 20.38 39.91
N ASN A 150 -0.48 19.37 40.26
CA ASN A 150 -0.10 19.10 41.64
C ASN A 150 0.71 20.25 42.25
N ASN A 151 1.64 20.85 41.50
CA ASN A 151 2.40 22.01 41.97
C ASN A 151 1.50 23.21 42.29
N PHE A 152 0.50 23.50 41.45
CA PHE A 152 -0.46 24.56 41.75
C PHE A 152 -1.31 24.25 42.99
N GLY A 153 -1.73 23.00 43.17
CA GLY A 153 -2.41 22.56 44.39
C GLY A 153 -1.57 22.80 45.65
N ASN A 154 -0.26 22.50 45.59
CA ASN A 154 0.66 22.75 46.68
C ASN A 154 0.79 24.25 47.00
N VAL A 155 0.95 25.10 45.99
CA VAL A 155 1.01 26.56 46.17
C VAL A 155 -0.29 27.09 46.78
N TYR A 156 -1.43 26.61 46.30
CA TYR A 156 -2.74 27.00 46.84
C TYR A 156 -2.84 26.68 48.35
N ASN A 157 -2.41 25.49 48.76
CA ASN A 157 -2.41 25.09 50.16
C ASN A 157 -1.44 25.95 51.00
N GLN A 158 -0.21 26.15 50.53
CA GLN A 158 0.78 27.00 51.21
C GLN A 158 0.29 28.45 51.40
N MET A 159 -0.41 29.01 50.40
CA MET A 159 -1.03 30.32 50.54
C MET A 159 -2.19 30.33 51.56
N GLY A 160 -2.95 29.23 51.63
CA GLY A 160 -3.98 29.03 52.65
C GLY A 160 -3.39 29.06 54.06
N GLU A 161 -2.30 28.32 54.28
CA GLU A 161 -1.55 28.28 55.53
C GLU A 161 -0.99 29.65 55.90
N LEU A 162 -0.29 30.31 54.97
CA LEU A 162 0.24 31.67 55.17
C LEU A 162 -0.85 32.67 55.56
N ARG A 163 -2.01 32.62 54.91
CA ARG A 163 -3.17 33.45 55.27
C ARG A 163 -3.68 33.15 56.69
N GLY A 164 -3.61 31.89 57.12
CA GLY A 164 -3.91 31.48 58.48
C GLY A 164 -2.93 32.08 59.48
N GLU A 165 -1.63 31.92 59.24
CA GLU A 165 -0.55 32.46 60.08
C GLU A 165 -0.65 33.98 60.25
N ILE A 166 -0.90 34.72 59.16
CA ILE A 166 -1.08 36.18 59.20
C ILE A 166 -2.23 36.58 60.15
N LYS A 167 -3.31 35.79 60.22
CA LYS A 167 -4.44 36.05 61.14
C LYS A 167 -4.10 35.77 62.60
N THR A 168 -3.27 34.78 62.87
CA THR A 168 -3.04 34.27 64.24
C THR A 168 -1.78 34.82 64.91
N THR A 169 -0.73 35.16 64.13
CA THR A 169 0.60 35.48 64.66
C THR A 169 1.22 36.78 64.11
N GLY A 170 0.65 37.36 63.04
CA GLY A 170 1.12 38.63 62.49
C GLY A 170 0.69 39.87 63.29
N ALA A 171 1.28 41.04 63.00
CA ALA A 171 0.97 42.32 63.65
C ALA A 171 -0.53 42.66 63.72
N LEU A 172 -1.34 42.17 62.76
CA LEU A 172 -2.81 42.26 62.76
C LEU A 172 -3.48 41.34 63.80
N GLY A 173 -3.01 40.09 63.95
CA GLY A 173 -3.52 39.15 64.94
C GLY A 173 -3.22 39.61 66.37
N SER A 174 -1.99 40.08 66.61
CA SER A 174 -1.61 40.69 67.88
C SER A 174 -2.33 42.02 68.15
N ALA A 175 -2.55 42.87 67.12
CA ALA A 175 -3.30 44.12 67.27
C ALA A 175 -4.79 43.88 67.61
N LEU A 176 -5.41 42.85 67.06
CA LEU A 176 -6.80 42.47 67.39
C LEU A 176 -6.92 41.86 68.79
N ALA A 177 -5.97 41.01 69.18
CA ALA A 177 -5.92 40.46 70.54
C ALA A 177 -5.65 41.53 71.61
N GLY A 178 -4.98 42.63 71.24
CA GLY A 178 -4.70 43.77 72.11
C GLY A 178 -5.80 44.83 72.19
N LEU A 179 -6.87 44.75 71.39
CA LEU A 179 -8.00 45.67 71.48
C LEU A 179 -8.80 45.38 72.77
N LYS A 180 -8.69 46.28 73.75
CA LYS A 180 -9.64 46.29 74.88
C LYS A 180 -11.03 46.69 74.36
N PRO A 181 -12.12 46.11 74.89
CA PRO A 181 -13.47 46.54 74.54
C PRO A 181 -13.62 48.04 74.85
N MET A 182 -14.16 48.81 73.88
CA MET A 182 -14.53 50.22 74.12
C MET A 182 -15.54 50.25 75.26
N GLN A 183 -15.12 50.74 76.43
CA GLN A 183 -16.05 51.11 77.48
C GLN A 183 -16.66 52.46 77.08
N TYR A 184 -17.91 52.40 76.61
CA TYR A 184 -18.74 53.59 76.41
C TYR A 184 -19.29 54.08 77.75
#